data_AF-A0A3D4HQH3-F1
#
_entry.id   AF-A0A3D4HQH3-F1
#
_cell.length_a   1.000
_cell.length_b   1.000
_cell.length_c   1.000
_cell.angle_alpha   90.00
_cell.angle_beta   90.00
_cell.angle_gamma   90.00
#
_symmetry.space_group_name_H-M   'P 1'
#
loop_
_entity.id
_entity.type
_entity.pdbx_description
1 polymer ?
#
loop_
_entity_poly.entity_id
_entity_poly.type
_entity_poly.pdbx_seq_one_letter_code
_entity_poly.pdbx_strand_id
1 'polypeptide(L)'
;RRILQATKLTMRETEDRRSSKLMELGKPDPLVVQNACCKRAFIRGAFLVSGSMSNPKKAYHLEIVVSDQGKAEQLQEIMQAFLVDAKIVTRKKSFVVYIKEGSQIVDLLNVMEAHVALMDLENVRILKEVRNQVNRQVNCEAANIGKTVAASAKQIEDILYIRD
;
A
#
# COMPACT_ATOMS: atom_id res chain seq x y z
N ARG A 1 8.22 -8.12 -7.28
CA ARG A 1 9.14 -8.33 -6.14
C ARG A 1 8.55 -7.63 -4.93
N ARG A 2 8.18 -8.40 -3.89
CA ARG A 2 7.76 -7.88 -2.57
C ARG A 2 9.01 -7.33 -1.87
N ILE A 3 8.92 -6.17 -1.22
CA ILE A 3 10.09 -5.54 -0.57
C ILE A 3 10.09 -5.82 0.92
N LEU A 4 8.91 -5.82 1.53
CA LEU A 4 8.73 -6.28 2.90
C LEU A 4 7.90 -7.55 2.86
N GLN A 5 8.55 -8.64 3.21
CA GLN A 5 7.90 -9.90 3.53
C GLN A 5 8.29 -10.18 4.96
N ALA A 6 7.29 -10.31 5.83
CA ALA A 6 7.59 -10.67 7.20
C ALA A 6 8.28 -12.04 7.26
N THR A 7 9.15 -12.21 8.25
CA THR A 7 9.80 -13.49 8.54
C THR A 7 8.72 -14.53 8.77
N LYS A 8 8.47 -15.36 7.75
CA LYS A 8 7.57 -16.51 7.86
C LYS A 8 8.19 -17.40 8.94
N LEU A 9 7.71 -17.28 10.17
CA LEU A 9 8.20 -18.03 11.33
C LEU A 9 7.90 -19.51 11.08
N THR A 10 8.86 -20.20 10.49
CA THR A 10 8.90 -21.66 10.43
C THR A 10 9.53 -22.12 11.73
N MET A 11 8.73 -22.69 12.64
CA MET A 11 9.29 -23.49 13.73
C MET A 11 10.15 -24.59 13.10
N ARG A 12 11.44 -24.64 13.43
CA ARG A 12 12.25 -25.86 13.23
C ARG A 12 11.82 -26.83 14.31
N GLU A 13 10.74 -27.56 14.07
CA GLU A 13 10.43 -28.72 14.90
C GLU A 13 11.38 -29.85 14.51
N THR A 14 12.12 -30.31 15.52
CA THR A 14 12.78 -31.60 15.60
C THR A 14 11.96 -32.68 14.89
N GLU A 15 12.60 -33.30 13.90
CA GLU A 15 12.29 -34.62 13.33
C GLU A 15 10.83 -35.09 13.39
N ASP A 16 9.94 -34.50 12.58
CA ASP A 16 8.98 -35.34 11.86
C ASP A 16 8.56 -34.75 10.51
N ARG A 17 8.68 -35.57 9.47
CA ARG A 17 8.84 -35.16 8.06
C ARG A 17 7.52 -35.03 7.28
N ARG A 18 6.41 -34.67 7.92
CA ARG A 18 5.11 -34.50 7.24
C ARG A 18 4.31 -33.33 7.80
N SER A 19 4.09 -32.33 6.94
CA SER A 19 3.39 -31.06 7.14
C SER A 19 4.23 -29.93 7.75
N SER A 20 4.75 -29.06 6.88
CA SER A 20 5.16 -27.71 7.28
C SER A 20 3.92 -26.95 7.75
N LYS A 21 3.57 -27.05 9.03
CA LYS A 21 2.44 -26.34 9.61
C LYS A 21 2.79 -24.85 9.59
N LEU A 22 2.20 -24.11 8.65
CA LEU A 22 2.30 -22.65 8.66
C LEU A 22 1.74 -22.18 10.02
N MET A 23 2.45 -21.26 10.67
CA MET A 23 1.94 -20.57 11.85
C MET A 23 0.63 -19.88 11.44
N GLU A 24 -0.50 -20.40 11.92
CA GLU A 24 -1.80 -19.81 11.64
C GLU A 24 -2.07 -18.68 12.62
N LEU A 25 -2.63 -17.57 12.13
CA LEU A 25 -3.10 -16.51 13.00
C LEU A 25 -4.17 -17.07 13.94
N GLY A 26 -3.92 -17.05 15.25
CA GLY A 26 -4.91 -17.39 16.26
C GLY A 26 -6.05 -16.37 16.28
N LYS A 27 -7.23 -16.75 16.77
CA LYS A 27 -8.26 -15.77 17.12
C LYS A 27 -7.82 -15.08 18.42
N PRO A 28 -7.59 -13.75 18.44
CA PRO A 28 -7.31 -13.07 19.69
C PRO A 28 -8.53 -13.17 20.59
N ASP A 29 -8.29 -13.49 21.86
CA ASP A 29 -9.33 -13.41 22.87
C ASP A 29 -9.83 -11.95 22.94
N PRO A 30 -11.16 -11.72 22.92
CA PRO A 30 -11.72 -10.37 23.00
C PRO A 30 -11.19 -9.55 24.19
N LEU A 31 -10.83 -10.20 25.30
CA LEU A 31 -10.23 -9.56 26.48
C LEU A 31 -8.82 -9.04 26.19
N VAL A 32 -8.05 -9.75 25.36
CA VAL A 32 -6.68 -9.37 25.01
C VAL A 32 -6.68 -8.12 24.15
N VAL A 33 -7.62 -7.97 23.22
CA VAL A 33 -7.68 -6.81 22.30
C VAL A 33 -8.53 -5.64 22.80
N GLN A 34 -8.87 -5.58 24.10
CA GLN A 34 -9.60 -4.41 24.63
C GLN A 34 -8.76 -3.13 24.60
N ASN A 35 -7.48 -3.24 24.97
CA ASN A 35 -6.59 -2.09 25.07
C ASN A 35 -5.90 -1.78 23.73
N ALA A 36 -5.67 -0.49 23.47
CA ALA A 36 -5.03 -0.03 22.24
C ALA A 36 -3.60 -0.61 22.07
N CYS A 37 -2.83 -0.80 23.14
CA CYS A 37 -1.51 -1.42 23.08
C CYS A 37 -1.56 -2.86 22.58
N CYS A 38 -2.56 -3.64 23.03
CA CYS A 38 -2.72 -5.02 22.62
C CYS A 38 -3.23 -5.13 21.18
N LYS A 39 -4.11 -4.22 20.75
CA LYS A 39 -4.53 -4.12 19.33
C LYS A 39 -3.33 -3.84 18.42
N ARG A 40 -2.45 -2.91 18.80
CA ARG A 40 -1.17 -2.64 18.08
C ARG A 40 -0.30 -3.88 18.00
N ALA A 41 -0.07 -4.53 19.14
CA ALA A 41 0.74 -5.75 19.21
C ALA A 41 0.15 -6.88 18.35
N PHE A 42 -1.18 -7.03 18.34
CA PHE A 42 -1.88 -8.02 17.53
C PHE A 42 -1.70 -7.75 16.03
N ILE A 43 -1.92 -6.52 15.56
CA ILE A 43 -1.70 -6.15 14.15
C ILE A 43 -0.25 -6.42 13.75
N ARG A 44 0.72 -6.01 14.59
CA ARG A 44 2.15 -6.27 14.35
C ARG A 44 2.43 -7.76 14.24
N GLY A 45 1.91 -8.56 15.15
CA GLY A 45 2.04 -10.02 15.12
C GLY A 45 1.41 -10.64 13.86
N ALA A 46 0.20 -10.20 13.49
CA ALA A 46 -0.49 -10.67 12.29
C ALA A 46 0.30 -10.36 11.02
N PHE A 47 0.83 -9.14 10.92
CA PHE A 47 1.71 -8.78 9.81
C PHE A 47 2.99 -9.61 9.82
N LEU A 48 3.59 -9.88 10.98
CA LEU A 48 4.81 -10.68 11.08
C LEU A 48 4.61 -12.16 10.64
N VAL A 49 3.43 -12.72 10.88
CA VAL A 49 3.12 -14.12 10.55
C VAL A 49 2.78 -14.29 9.07
N SER A 50 1.91 -13.44 8.52
CA SER A 50 1.33 -13.64 7.18
C SER A 50 1.17 -12.36 6.36
N GLY A 51 1.80 -11.27 6.80
CA GLY A 51 1.78 -9.98 6.13
C GLY A 51 2.83 -9.84 5.02
N SER A 52 2.51 -9.02 4.02
CA SER A 52 3.47 -8.57 3.02
C SER A 52 3.12 -7.20 2.45
N MET A 53 4.14 -6.48 2.00
CA MET A 53 3.99 -5.20 1.31
C MET A 53 4.73 -5.19 -0.03
N SER A 54 4.06 -4.67 -1.04
CA SER A 54 4.64 -4.48 -2.38
C SER A 54 5.69 -3.37 -2.38
N ASN A 55 6.53 -3.36 -3.42
CA ASN A 55 7.47 -2.25 -3.62
C ASN A 55 6.68 -0.94 -3.81
N PRO A 56 6.82 0.05 -2.92
CA PRO A 56 6.05 1.28 -3.02
C PRO A 56 6.42 2.14 -4.23
N LYS A 57 7.61 1.93 -4.83
CA LYS A 57 7.98 2.55 -6.11
C LYS A 57 7.08 2.06 -7.25
N LYS A 58 6.58 0.81 -7.19
CA LYS A 58 5.69 0.23 -8.20
C LYS A 58 4.22 0.42 -7.87
N ALA A 59 3.76 -0.06 -6.71
CA ALA A 59 2.36 0.01 -6.30
C ALA A 59 2.23 0.01 -4.78
N TYR A 60 1.22 0.73 -4.29
CA TYR A 60 0.82 0.70 -2.89
C TYR A 60 -0.09 -0.50 -2.68
N HIS A 61 0.40 -1.48 -1.93
CA HIS A 61 -0.36 -2.67 -1.57
C HIS A 61 0.27 -3.31 -0.34
N LEU A 62 -0.48 -3.35 0.75
CA LEU A 62 -0.16 -4.10 1.96
C LEU A 62 -1.26 -5.14 2.16
N GLU A 63 -0.90 -6.38 2.46
CA GLU A 63 -1.85 -7.47 2.66
C GLU A 63 -1.45 -8.36 3.83
N ILE A 64 -2.45 -8.92 4.53
CA ILE A 64 -2.34 -9.98 5.53
C ILE A 64 -3.26 -11.12 5.11
N VAL A 65 -2.69 -12.33 5.00
CA VAL A 65 -3.43 -13.52 4.57
C VAL A 65 -3.86 -14.34 5.78
N VAL A 66 -5.14 -14.71 5.85
CA VAL A 66 -5.71 -15.53 6.92
C VAL A 66 -6.54 -16.68 6.34
N SER A 67 -6.64 -17.80 7.06
CA SER A 67 -7.34 -19.01 6.60
C SER A 67 -8.86 -18.98 6.82
N ASP A 68 -9.36 -18.12 7.70
CA ASP A 68 -10.76 -18.07 8.14
C ASP A 68 -11.36 -16.67 7.92
N GLN A 69 -12.64 -16.62 7.53
CA GLN A 69 -13.33 -15.36 7.25
C GLN A 69 -13.53 -14.54 8.52
N GLY A 70 -13.96 -15.17 9.62
CA GLY A 70 -14.17 -14.48 10.88
C GLY A 70 -12.88 -13.86 11.42
N LYS A 71 -11.72 -14.52 11.23
CA LYS A 71 -10.41 -13.92 11.52
C LYS A 71 -10.10 -12.70 10.66
N ALA A 72 -10.53 -12.69 9.39
CA ALA A 72 -10.32 -11.55 8.50
C ALA A 72 -11.16 -10.34 8.93
N GLU A 73 -12.43 -10.57 9.24
CA GLU A 73 -13.37 -9.55 9.74
C GLU A 73 -12.90 -8.97 11.07
N GLN A 74 -12.48 -9.83 12.02
CA GLN A 74 -11.93 -9.37 13.29
C GLN A 74 -10.65 -8.55 13.11
N LEU A 75 -9.75 -8.96 12.21
CA LEU A 75 -8.55 -8.18 11.90
C LEU A 75 -8.91 -6.82 11.27
N GLN A 76 -9.89 -6.79 10.38
CA GLN A 76 -10.41 -5.56 9.78
C GLN A 76 -10.99 -4.62 10.86
N GLU A 77 -11.79 -5.13 11.80
CA GLU A 77 -12.33 -4.34 12.92
C GLU A 77 -11.23 -3.77 13.82
N ILE A 78 -10.20 -4.58 14.12
CA ILE A 78 -9.05 -4.12 14.91
C ILE A 78 -8.28 -3.02 14.18
N MET A 79 -8.10 -3.12 12.86
CA MET A 79 -7.50 -2.06 12.04
C MET A 79 -8.38 -0.79 12.00
N GLN A 80 -9.70 -0.95 11.90
CA GLN A 80 -10.65 0.15 11.89
C GLN A 80 -10.60 0.99 13.18
N ALA A 81 -10.28 0.36 14.33
CA ALA A 81 -10.06 1.08 15.59
C ALA A 81 -8.90 2.10 15.54
N PHE A 82 -8.02 2.01 14.54
CA PHE A 82 -6.97 2.98 14.25
C PHE A 82 -7.24 3.80 12.97
N LEU A 83 -8.51 3.85 12.52
CA LEU A 83 -8.95 4.59 11.33
C LEU A 83 -8.32 4.08 10.01
N VAL A 84 -7.87 2.82 10.00
CA VAL A 84 -7.33 2.17 8.80
C VAL A 84 -8.44 1.36 8.12
N ASP A 85 -8.92 1.83 6.96
CA ASP A 85 -9.97 1.16 6.17
C ASP A 85 -9.38 0.03 5.31
N ALA A 86 -9.19 -1.13 5.94
CA ALA A 86 -8.75 -2.33 5.25
C ALA A 86 -9.93 -3.03 4.54
N LYS A 87 -9.66 -3.64 3.39
CA LYS A 87 -10.65 -4.38 2.60
C LYS A 87 -10.38 -5.87 2.65
N ILE A 88 -11.43 -6.68 2.59
CA ILE A 88 -11.32 -8.14 2.55
C ILE A 88 -11.58 -8.64 1.13
N VAL A 89 -10.76 -9.59 0.66
CA VAL A 89 -11.01 -10.33 -0.58
C VAL A 89 -10.73 -11.81 -0.39
N THR A 90 -11.57 -12.65 -0.97
CA THR A 90 -11.38 -14.10 -0.98
C THR A 90 -10.39 -14.49 -2.07
N ARG A 91 -9.35 -15.24 -1.70
CA ARG A 91 -8.32 -15.75 -2.61
C ARG A 91 -8.18 -17.27 -2.46
N LYS A 92 -8.76 -18.01 -3.39
CA LYS A 92 -8.85 -19.49 -3.37
C LYS A 92 -9.53 -19.98 -2.08
N LYS A 93 -8.78 -20.53 -1.13
CA LYS A 93 -9.26 -21.08 0.16
C LYS A 93 -8.82 -20.20 1.35
N SER A 94 -8.50 -18.94 1.11
CA SER A 94 -8.01 -18.02 2.13
C SER A 94 -8.62 -16.64 1.93
N PHE A 95 -8.55 -15.81 2.96
CA PHE A 95 -9.03 -14.44 2.96
C PHE A 95 -7.83 -13.50 3.07
N VAL A 96 -7.89 -12.38 2.36
CA VAL A 96 -6.82 -11.40 2.31
C VAL A 96 -7.38 -10.07 2.79
N VAL A 97 -6.88 -9.59 3.91
CA VAL A 97 -7.13 -8.24 4.42
C VAL A 97 -6.07 -7.32 3.83
N TYR A 98 -6.46 -6.31 3.06
CA TYR A 98 -5.52 -5.50 2.28
C TYR A 98 -5.84 -4.00 2.28
N ILE A 99 -4.80 -3.19 2.06
CA ILE A 99 -4.86 -1.74 1.94
C ILE A 99 -4.12 -1.32 0.67
N LYS A 100 -4.71 -0.40 -0.09
CA LYS A 100 -4.11 0.15 -1.33
C LYS A 100 -3.80 1.65 -1.25
N GLU A 101 -4.31 2.35 -0.24
CA GLU A 101 -4.04 3.78 -0.07
C GLU A 101 -2.70 4.01 0.63
N GLY A 102 -1.85 4.87 0.07
CA GLY A 102 -0.49 5.09 0.59
C GLY A 102 -0.48 5.70 2.01
N SER A 103 -1.37 6.64 2.28
CA SER A 103 -1.63 7.25 3.61
C SER A 103 -1.98 6.18 4.65
N GLN A 104 -2.97 5.35 4.36
CA GLN A 104 -3.39 4.31 5.29
C GLN A 104 -2.32 3.23 5.53
N ILE A 105 -1.48 2.94 4.53
CA ILE A 105 -0.32 2.06 4.72
C ILE A 105 0.68 2.72 5.68
N VAL A 106 0.93 4.03 5.55
CA VAL A 106 1.78 4.80 6.48
C VAL A 106 1.20 4.78 7.90
N ASP A 107 -0.10 5.01 8.04
CA ASP A 107 -0.79 4.96 9.33
C ASP A 107 -0.66 3.57 9.97
N LEU A 108 -0.86 2.51 9.19
CA LEU A 108 -0.70 1.14 9.70
C LEU A 108 0.75 0.83 10.09
N LEU A 109 1.75 1.29 9.32
CA LEU A 109 3.16 1.15 9.69
C LEU A 109 3.47 1.89 10.99
N ASN A 110 2.84 3.04 11.23
CA ASN A 110 2.96 3.78 12.49
C ASN A 110 2.35 3.01 13.66
N VAL A 111 1.15 2.45 13.47
CA VAL A 111 0.46 1.59 14.45
C VAL A 111 1.32 0.37 14.81
N MET A 112 2.05 -0.18 13.84
CA MET A 112 3.00 -1.29 14.04
C MET A 112 4.37 -0.84 14.58
N GLU A 113 4.62 0.45 14.78
CA GLU A 113 5.92 1.04 15.18
C GLU A 113 7.06 0.73 14.18
N ALA A 114 6.73 0.55 12.90
CA ALA A 114 7.67 0.27 11.83
C ALA A 114 8.24 1.57 11.20
N HIS A 115 8.83 2.43 12.03
CA HIS A 115 9.18 3.81 11.65
C HIS A 115 10.16 3.91 10.47
N VAL A 116 11.13 3.00 10.34
CA VAL A 116 12.07 3.00 9.20
C VAL A 116 11.33 2.75 7.88
N ALA A 117 10.49 1.71 7.84
CA ALA A 117 9.69 1.39 6.66
C ALA A 117 8.68 2.49 6.32
N LEU A 118 8.12 3.14 7.35
CA LEU A 118 7.25 4.30 7.19
C LEU A 118 7.99 5.45 6.50
N MET A 119 9.18 5.82 6.98
CA MET A 119 9.98 6.90 6.40
C MET A 119 10.40 6.59 4.95
N ASP A 120 10.77 5.34 4.68
CA ASP A 120 11.08 4.90 3.30
C ASP A 120 9.87 5.04 2.36
N LEU A 121 8.67 4.71 2.86
CA LEU A 121 7.43 4.87 2.11
C LEU A 121 7.11 6.34 1.85
N GLU A 122 7.22 7.20 2.86
CA GLU A 122 7.00 8.64 2.74
C GLU A 122 7.95 9.29 1.73
N ASN A 123 9.24 8.96 1.79
CA ASN A 123 10.22 9.43 0.80
C ASN A 123 9.82 9.07 -0.64
N VAL A 124 9.29 7.85 -0.84
CA VAL A 124 8.79 7.43 -2.16
C VAL A 124 7.51 8.18 -2.55
N ARG A 125 6.60 8.46 -1.61
CA ARG A 125 5.37 9.22 -1.85
C ARG A 125 5.69 10.65 -2.28
N ILE A 126 6.53 11.35 -1.53
CA ILE A 126 6.95 12.73 -1.80
C ILE A 126 7.58 12.82 -3.20
N LEU A 127 8.54 11.94 -3.51
CA LEU A 127 9.20 11.95 -4.83
C LEU A 127 8.23 11.67 -5.99
N LYS A 128 7.24 10.80 -5.79
CA LYS A 128 6.19 10.55 -6.79
C LYS A 128 5.29 11.76 -6.98
N GLU A 129 4.91 12.43 -5.91
CA GLU A 129 4.07 13.63 -5.94
C GLU A 129 4.77 14.76 -6.69
N VAL A 130 6.01 15.08 -6.31
CA VAL A 130 6.83 16.12 -6.96
C VAL A 130 7.00 15.82 -8.45
N ARG A 131 7.37 14.59 -8.82
CA ARG A 131 7.51 14.20 -10.23
C ARG A 131 6.20 14.37 -11.00
N ASN A 132 5.08 13.94 -10.42
CA ASN A 132 3.77 14.04 -11.08
C ASN A 132 3.33 15.50 -11.23
N GLN A 133 3.62 16.35 -10.26
CA GLN A 133 3.35 17.79 -10.34
C GLN A 133 4.17 18.44 -11.45
N VAL A 134 5.49 18.21 -11.48
CA VAL A 134 6.38 18.75 -12.52
C VAL A 134 5.95 18.27 -13.91
N ASN A 135 5.64 16.97 -14.07
CA ASN A 135 5.18 16.44 -15.35
C ASN A 135 3.89 17.12 -15.83
N ARG A 136 2.94 17.38 -14.92
CA ARG A 136 1.70 18.10 -15.29
C ARG A 136 1.99 19.54 -15.71
N GLN A 137 2.87 20.22 -14.98
CA GLN A 137 3.26 21.59 -15.29
C GLN A 137 3.94 21.68 -16.66
N VAL A 138 4.98 20.86 -16.89
CA VAL A 138 5.73 20.84 -18.15
C VAL A 138 4.83 20.49 -19.33
N ASN A 139 3.92 19.52 -19.18
CA ASN A 139 2.96 19.18 -20.23
C ASN A 139 2.00 20.34 -20.55
N CYS A 140 1.57 21.08 -19.53
CA CYS A 140 0.71 22.25 -19.72
C CYS A 140 1.47 23.38 -20.44
N GLU A 141 2.70 23.66 -20.04
CA GLU A 141 3.57 24.67 -20.67
C GLU A 141 3.85 24.31 -22.14
N ALA A 142 4.24 23.06 -22.42
CA ALA A 142 4.48 22.59 -23.78
C ALA A 142 3.23 22.70 -24.67
N ALA A 143 2.05 22.36 -24.14
CA ALA A 143 0.78 22.49 -24.86
C ALA A 143 0.43 23.96 -25.16
N ASN A 144 0.71 24.88 -24.22
CA ASN A 144 0.48 26.31 -24.42
C ASN A 144 1.43 26.89 -25.48
N ILE A 145 2.73 26.56 -25.40
CA ILE A 145 3.71 26.95 -26.41
C ILE A 145 3.29 26.44 -27.79
N GLY A 146 2.85 25.18 -27.89
CA GLY A 146 2.37 24.61 -29.15
C GLY A 146 1.20 25.37 -29.75
N LYS A 147 0.22 25.80 -28.93
CA LYS A 147 -0.90 26.65 -29.39
C LYS A 147 -0.44 28.02 -29.86
N THR A 148 0.48 28.65 -29.14
CA THR A 148 1.04 29.95 -29.52
C THR A 148 1.76 29.88 -30.85
N VAL A 149 2.62 28.87 -31.04
CA VAL A 149 3.36 28.66 -32.29
C VAL A 149 2.40 28.41 -33.45
N ALA A 150 1.39 27.56 -33.27
CA ALA A 150 0.40 27.28 -34.32
C ALA A 150 -0.40 28.54 -34.71
N ALA A 151 -0.78 29.36 -33.73
CA ALA A 151 -1.48 30.62 -33.98
C ALA A 151 -0.58 31.61 -34.73
N SER A 152 0.69 31.75 -34.34
CA SER A 152 1.65 32.62 -35.04
C SER A 152 1.94 32.15 -36.46
N ALA A 153 2.10 30.84 -36.68
CA ALA A 153 2.29 30.29 -38.03
C ALA A 153 1.08 30.58 -38.92
N LYS A 154 -0.14 30.36 -38.42
CA LYS A 154 -1.37 30.69 -39.14
C LYS A 154 -1.49 32.19 -39.45
N GLN A 155 -1.13 33.06 -38.50
CA GLN A 155 -1.10 34.51 -38.73
C GLN A 155 -0.15 34.90 -39.86
N ILE A 156 1.03 34.27 -39.94
CA ILE A 156 1.99 34.51 -41.03
C ILE A 156 1.40 34.05 -42.37
N GLU A 157 0.78 32.86 -42.42
CA GLU A 157 0.12 32.36 -43.63
C GLU A 157 -1.00 33.29 -44.10
N ASP A 158 -1.86 33.75 -43.18
CA ASP A 158 -2.96 34.68 -43.49
C ASP A 158 -2.44 36.02 -44.03
N ILE A 159 -1.32 36.54 -43.49
CA ILE A 159 -0.69 37.78 -43.98
C ILE A 159 -0.14 37.59 -45.40
N LEU A 160 0.53 36.47 -45.68
CA LEU A 160 1.07 36.18 -47.00
C LEU A 160 -0.05 36.02 -48.04
N TYR A 161 -1.16 35.39 -47.66
CA TYR A 161 -2.32 35.20 -48.53
C TYR A 161 -2.99 36.51 -48.97
N ILE A 162 -3.01 37.55 -48.10
CA ILE A 162 -3.62 38.85 -48.43
C ILE A 162 -2.68 39.73 -49.28
N ARG A 163 -1.36 39.52 -49.16
CA ARG A 163 -0.36 40.33 -49.88
C ARG A 163 -0.32 40.02 -51.38
N ASP A 164 -0.54 38.76 -51.73
CA ASP A 164 -0.49 38.24 -53.10
C ASP A 164 -1.90 38.21 -53.73
#